data_AF-A0A9Q1QHE0-F1
#
_entry.id   AF-A0A9Q1QHE0-F1
#
_cell.length_a   1.000
_cell.length_b   1.000
_cell.length_c   1.000
_cell.angle_alpha   90.00
_cell.angle_beta   90.00
_cell.angle_gamma   90.00
#
_symmetry.space_group_name_H-M   'P 1'
#
loop_
_entity.id
_entity.type
_entity.pdbx_description
1 polymer ?
#
loop_
_entity_poly.entity_id
_entity_poly.type
_entity_poly.pdbx_seq_one_letter_code
_entity_poly.pdbx_strand_id
1 'polypeptide(L)'
;MGDHNAKGQEFEKMAEKKLGGWGLFGNKHEDAAELYEKAANSYKLAKSWDEAGAAYMKLAECYAKLDSKHEAAAAYAEAGHAYKKTTPKEAVSCLEQCVNNFLEIGRLNMAARYCKEIAEICETEQNLEQAIVWFDKAADLFQSEEVTTSANQCRLKVAQFAAQLEQ
;
A
#
# COMPACT_ATOMS: atom_id res chain seq x y z
N MET A 1 -8.77 8.16 -23.47
CA MET A 1 -7.93 7.22 -22.68
C MET A 1 -6.44 7.45 -22.91
N GLY A 2 -5.95 7.61 -24.16
CA GLY A 2 -4.51 7.86 -24.42
C GLY A 2 -3.92 9.15 -23.83
N ASP A 3 -4.72 10.21 -23.65
CA ASP A 3 -4.25 11.50 -23.12
C ASP A 3 -3.76 11.43 -21.66
N HIS A 4 -4.45 10.66 -20.81
CA HIS A 4 -4.06 10.53 -19.39
C HIS A 4 -2.81 9.66 -19.20
N ASN A 5 -2.62 8.62 -20.01
CA ASN A 5 -1.42 7.78 -19.93
C ASN A 5 -0.17 8.55 -20.35
N ALA A 6 -0.27 9.34 -21.43
CA ALA A 6 0.81 10.21 -21.87
C ALA A 6 1.18 11.28 -20.81
N LYS A 7 0.17 11.90 -20.17
CA LYS A 7 0.37 12.83 -19.05
C LYS A 7 1.07 12.16 -17.86
N GLY A 8 0.66 10.94 -17.52
CA GLY A 8 1.32 10.14 -16.47
C GLY A 8 2.80 9.97 -16.73
N GLN A 9 3.16 9.52 -17.94
CA GLN A 9 4.55 9.33 -18.37
C GLN A 9 5.36 10.63 -18.38
N GLU A 10 4.74 11.75 -18.76
CA GLU A 10 5.40 13.05 -18.76
C GLU A 10 5.74 13.49 -17.34
N PHE A 11 4.79 13.41 -16.40
CA PHE A 11 5.03 13.74 -14.99
C PHE A 11 6.09 12.84 -14.36
N GLU A 12 6.08 11.54 -14.68
CA GLU A 12 7.06 10.59 -14.17
C GLU A 12 8.48 10.94 -14.64
N LYS A 13 8.66 11.27 -15.92
CA LYS A 13 9.94 11.73 -16.47
C LYS A 13 10.41 13.03 -15.81
N MET A 14 9.48 13.96 -15.54
CA MET A 14 9.80 15.19 -14.83
C MET A 14 10.26 14.91 -13.40
N ALA A 15 9.61 13.98 -12.70
CA ALA A 15 9.99 13.56 -11.35
C ALA A 15 11.39 12.93 -11.32
N GLU A 16 11.68 12.03 -12.25
CA GLU A 16 13.00 11.39 -12.37
C GLU A 16 14.11 12.42 -12.67
N LYS A 17 13.83 13.40 -13.53
CA LYS A 17 14.75 14.50 -13.80
C LYS A 17 15.00 15.37 -12.57
N LYS A 18 13.99 15.59 -11.72
CA LYS A 18 14.14 16.30 -10.43
C LYS A 18 15.02 15.52 -9.45
N LEU A 19 14.83 14.20 -9.35
CA LEU A 19 15.64 13.34 -8.49
C LEU A 19 17.11 13.24 -8.95
N GLY A 20 17.35 13.21 -10.26
CA GLY A 20 18.69 13.13 -10.86
C GLY A 20 19.42 14.48 -11.03
N GLY A 21 18.73 15.60 -10.83
CA GLY A 21 19.32 16.94 -10.93
C GLY A 21 20.23 17.28 -9.75
N TRP A 22 21.40 17.85 -10.03
CA TRP A 22 22.32 18.40 -9.02
C TRP A 22 21.79 19.77 -8.53
N GLY A 23 20.68 19.76 -7.79
CA GLY A 23 20.09 20.97 -7.19
C GLY A 23 20.56 21.17 -5.75
N LEU A 24 21.28 22.25 -5.49
CA LEU A 24 21.87 22.59 -4.18
C LEU A 24 20.90 23.33 -3.23
N PHE A 25 19.66 23.60 -3.63
CA PHE A 25 18.67 24.32 -2.82
C PHE A 25 17.25 23.81 -3.16
N GLY A 26 16.59 23.20 -2.18
CA GLY A 26 15.24 22.62 -2.29
C GLY A 26 15.23 21.11 -2.00
N ASN A 27 14.20 20.63 -1.30
CA ASN A 27 14.06 19.21 -1.00
C ASN A 27 13.59 18.49 -2.27
N LYS A 28 14.52 18.03 -3.12
CA LYS A 28 14.24 17.37 -4.40
C LYS A 28 13.22 16.23 -4.33
N HIS A 29 13.08 15.60 -3.17
CA HIS A 29 12.10 14.53 -2.94
C HIS A 29 10.67 15.06 -2.80
N GLU A 30 10.48 16.29 -2.31
CA GLU A 30 9.17 16.96 -2.24
C GLU A 30 8.68 17.34 -3.64
N ASP A 31 9.53 17.99 -4.44
CA ASP A 31 9.25 18.29 -5.86
C ASP A 31 8.91 17.01 -6.65
N ALA A 32 9.66 15.92 -6.41
CA ALA A 32 9.43 14.64 -7.07
C ALA A 32 8.14 13.97 -6.59
N ALA A 33 7.81 14.05 -5.30
CA ALA A 33 6.58 13.51 -4.73
C ALA A 33 5.34 14.14 -5.39
N GLU A 34 5.28 15.47 -5.51
CA GLU A 34 4.14 16.12 -6.19
C GLU A 34 3.97 15.67 -7.64
N LEU A 35 5.08 15.43 -8.35
CA LEU A 35 5.05 14.97 -9.74
C LEU A 35 4.63 13.50 -9.84
N TYR A 36 5.14 12.63 -8.95
CA TYR A 36 4.70 11.23 -8.90
C TYR A 36 3.23 11.10 -8.52
N GLU A 37 2.70 11.94 -7.63
CA GLU A 37 1.27 11.96 -7.32
C GLU A 37 0.42 12.33 -8.54
N LYS A 38 0.83 13.38 -9.28
CA LYS A 38 0.17 13.76 -10.55
C LYS A 38 0.25 12.65 -11.59
N ALA A 39 1.38 11.95 -11.67
CA ALA A 39 1.56 10.79 -12.55
C ALA A 39 0.61 9.66 -12.18
N ALA A 40 0.61 9.24 -10.91
CA ALA A 40 -0.21 8.14 -10.40
C ALA A 40 -1.72 8.41 -10.57
N ASN A 41 -2.17 9.65 -10.29
CA ASN A 41 -3.55 10.05 -10.52
C ASN A 41 -3.93 10.02 -12.01
N SER A 42 -3.01 10.41 -12.90
CA SER A 42 -3.22 10.34 -14.35
C SER A 42 -3.32 8.89 -14.83
N TYR A 43 -2.46 7.99 -14.34
CA TYR A 43 -2.53 6.56 -14.62
C TYR A 43 -3.82 5.92 -14.08
N LYS A 44 -4.27 6.29 -12.87
CA LYS A 44 -5.59 5.86 -12.34
C LYS A 44 -6.75 6.26 -13.24
N LEU A 45 -6.77 7.50 -13.74
CA LEU A 45 -7.78 7.97 -14.69
C LEU A 45 -7.72 7.23 -16.04
N ALA A 46 -6.52 6.83 -16.46
CA ALA A 46 -6.32 5.98 -17.63
C ALA A 46 -6.69 4.51 -17.39
N LYS A 47 -6.93 4.10 -16.14
CA LYS A 47 -7.07 2.69 -15.69
C LYS A 47 -5.82 1.84 -15.94
N SER A 48 -4.67 2.50 -16.03
CA SER A 48 -3.34 1.92 -16.08
C SER A 48 -2.89 1.58 -14.67
N TRP A 49 -3.39 0.46 -14.13
CA TRP A 49 -3.23 0.13 -12.71
C TRP A 49 -1.78 -0.22 -12.34
N ASP A 50 -1.04 -0.88 -13.23
CA ASP A 50 0.36 -1.23 -12.98
C ASP A 50 1.25 0.02 -12.94
N GLU A 51 1.07 0.93 -13.89
CA GLU A 51 1.81 2.20 -13.92
C GLU A 51 1.40 3.12 -12.77
N ALA A 52 0.12 3.11 -12.38
CA ALA A 52 -0.34 3.83 -11.18
C ALA A 52 0.32 3.28 -9.92
N GLY A 53 0.35 1.96 -9.74
CA GLY A 53 0.99 1.31 -8.61
C GLY A 53 2.48 1.66 -8.52
N ALA A 54 3.19 1.58 -9.66
CA ALA A 54 4.61 1.90 -9.73
C ALA A 54 4.88 3.38 -9.39
N ALA A 55 4.05 4.29 -9.89
CA ALA A 55 4.15 5.72 -9.56
C ALA A 55 3.89 5.98 -8.07
N TYR A 56 2.92 5.31 -7.45
CA TYR A 56 2.67 5.42 -6.01
C TYR A 56 3.80 4.83 -5.16
N MET A 57 4.46 3.75 -5.61
CA MET A 57 5.65 3.25 -4.93
C MET A 57 6.78 4.29 -4.94
N LYS A 58 7.06 4.89 -6.10
CA LYS A 58 8.06 5.98 -6.21
C LYS A 58 7.68 7.19 -5.35
N LEU A 59 6.39 7.52 -5.27
CA LEU A 59 5.87 8.55 -4.36
C LEU A 59 6.14 8.20 -2.89
N ALA A 60 5.83 6.97 -2.48
CA ALA A 60 6.04 6.49 -1.12
C ALA A 60 7.53 6.51 -0.74
N GLU A 61 8.42 6.13 -1.66
CA GLU A 61 9.87 6.25 -1.47
C GLU A 61 10.32 7.70 -1.29
N CYS A 62 9.74 8.64 -2.03
CA CYS A 62 10.01 10.06 -1.84
C CYS A 62 9.60 10.50 -0.43
N TYR A 63 8.39 10.18 0.02
CA TYR A 63 7.93 10.49 1.38
C TYR A 63 8.78 9.82 2.46
N ALA A 64 9.27 8.59 2.24
CA ALA A 64 10.20 7.94 3.16
C ALA A 64 11.54 8.70 3.26
N LYS A 65 12.05 9.28 2.16
CA LYS A 65 13.25 10.15 2.19
C LYS A 65 13.01 11.49 2.88
N LEU A 66 11.76 11.93 2.94
CA LEU A 66 11.32 13.12 3.66
C LEU A 66 11.03 12.86 5.15
N ASP A 67 11.14 11.61 5.62
CA ASP A 67 10.70 11.14 6.94
C ASP A 67 9.19 11.34 7.21
N SER A 68 8.40 11.49 6.14
CA SER A 68 6.95 11.63 6.14
C SER A 68 6.28 10.24 6.14
N LYS A 69 6.42 9.51 7.24
CA LYS A 69 5.98 8.09 7.33
C LYS A 69 4.47 7.89 7.14
N HIS A 70 3.66 8.85 7.57
CA HIS A 70 2.20 8.76 7.41
C HIS A 70 1.81 8.84 5.93
N GLU A 71 2.40 9.79 5.21
CA GLU A 71 2.23 10.04 3.79
C GLU A 71 2.81 8.88 2.96
N ALA A 72 3.97 8.36 3.36
CA ALA A 72 4.56 7.17 2.75
C ALA A 72 3.63 5.95 2.88
N ALA A 73 3.08 5.71 4.08
CA ALA A 73 2.13 4.62 4.29
C ALA A 73 0.87 4.78 3.44
N ALA A 74 0.32 5.99 3.33
CA ALA A 74 -0.84 6.27 2.50
C ALA A 74 -0.55 6.02 1.01
N ALA A 75 0.62 6.44 0.52
CA ALA A 75 1.04 6.18 -0.85
C ALA A 75 1.23 4.67 -1.12
N TYR A 76 1.82 3.91 -0.19
CA TYR A 76 1.90 2.45 -0.30
C TYR A 76 0.52 1.77 -0.30
N ALA A 77 -0.44 2.29 0.45
CA ALA A 77 -1.82 1.78 0.43
C ALA A 77 -2.46 1.95 -0.95
N GLU A 78 -2.35 3.15 -1.54
CA GLU A 78 -2.85 3.43 -2.89
C GLU A 78 -2.15 2.57 -3.96
N ALA A 79 -0.85 2.32 -3.81
CA ALA A 79 -0.12 1.38 -4.66
C ALA A 79 -0.71 -0.04 -4.55
N GLY A 80 -0.92 -0.52 -3.32
CA GLY A 80 -1.54 -1.81 -3.05
C GLY A 80 -2.94 -1.94 -3.68
N HIS A 81 -3.76 -0.90 -3.57
CA HIS A 81 -5.10 -0.88 -4.17
C HIS A 81 -5.09 -0.88 -5.70
N ALA A 82 -4.09 -0.24 -6.31
CA ALA A 82 -3.88 -0.29 -7.76
C ALA A 82 -3.48 -1.71 -8.19
N TYR A 83 -2.45 -2.29 -7.55
CA TYR A 83 -1.95 -3.63 -7.86
C TYR A 83 -2.92 -4.76 -7.54
N LYS A 84 -3.86 -4.57 -6.61
CA LYS A 84 -4.89 -5.58 -6.29
C LYS A 84 -5.70 -6.00 -7.51
N LYS A 85 -5.76 -5.16 -8.56
CA LYS A 85 -6.48 -5.45 -9.81
C LYS A 85 -5.65 -6.17 -10.87
N THR A 86 -4.34 -6.20 -10.72
CA THR A 86 -3.41 -6.72 -11.73
C THR A 86 -2.52 -7.81 -11.15
N THR A 87 -1.79 -7.48 -10.09
CA THR A 87 -0.80 -8.34 -9.44
C THR A 87 -1.03 -8.41 -7.92
N PRO A 88 -1.79 -9.40 -7.43
CA PRO A 88 -2.07 -9.57 -6.00
C PRO A 88 -0.81 -9.67 -5.12
N LYS A 89 0.27 -10.28 -5.63
CA LYS A 89 1.55 -10.39 -4.90
C LYS A 89 2.23 -9.04 -4.66
N GLU A 90 2.24 -8.17 -5.66
CA GLU A 90 2.79 -6.82 -5.53
C GLU A 90 1.90 -5.97 -4.61
N ALA A 91 0.59 -6.18 -4.66
CA ALA A 91 -0.35 -5.53 -3.75
C ALA A 91 -0.05 -5.86 -2.29
N VAL A 92 0.17 -7.15 -1.96
CA VAL A 92 0.56 -7.58 -0.61
C VAL A 92 1.87 -6.90 -0.18
N SER A 93 2.91 -6.94 -1.01
CA SER A 93 4.20 -6.30 -0.70
C SER A 93 4.06 -4.79 -0.41
N CYS A 94 3.25 -4.08 -1.20
CA CYS A 94 2.99 -2.65 -0.95
C CYS A 94 2.24 -2.44 0.37
N LEU A 95 1.20 -3.23 0.63
CA LEU A 95 0.43 -3.12 1.87
C LEU A 95 1.25 -3.53 3.10
N GLU A 96 2.20 -4.44 2.98
CA GLU A 96 3.14 -4.77 4.07
C GLU A 96 4.00 -3.57 4.44
N GLN A 97 4.52 -2.83 3.46
CA GLN A 97 5.25 -1.58 3.72
C GLN A 97 4.35 -0.53 4.37
N CYS A 98 3.09 -0.43 3.93
CA CYS A 98 2.09 0.43 4.55
C CYS A 98 1.88 0.08 6.04
N VAL A 99 1.67 -1.20 6.35
CA VAL A 99 1.52 -1.71 7.72
C VAL A 99 2.75 -1.37 8.56
N ASN A 100 3.95 -1.66 8.07
CA ASN A 100 5.19 -1.41 8.80
C ASN A 100 5.35 0.08 9.16
N ASN A 101 5.10 0.98 8.20
CA ASN A 101 5.15 2.41 8.45
C ASN A 101 4.12 2.84 9.51
N PHE A 102 2.87 2.33 9.45
CA PHE A 102 1.84 2.64 10.45
C PHE A 102 2.17 2.10 11.84
N LEU A 103 2.79 0.92 11.93
CA LEU A 103 3.27 0.35 13.20
C LEU A 103 4.38 1.21 13.80
N GLU A 104 5.34 1.67 12.99
CA GLU A 104 6.44 2.53 13.46
C GLU A 104 5.95 3.86 14.05
N ILE A 105 4.89 4.44 13.50
CA ILE A 105 4.29 5.68 14.03
C ILE A 105 3.17 5.44 15.06
N GLY A 106 3.00 4.20 15.52
CA GLY A 106 2.03 3.84 16.57
C GLY A 106 0.56 3.93 16.16
N ARG A 107 0.24 3.95 14.86
CA ARG A 107 -1.14 4.00 14.35
C ARG A 107 -1.70 2.58 14.19
N LEU A 108 -1.82 1.88 15.32
CA LEU A 108 -2.17 0.45 15.38
C LEU A 108 -3.52 0.13 14.72
N ASN A 109 -4.54 0.98 14.90
CA ASN A 109 -5.84 0.79 14.23
C ASN A 109 -5.72 0.77 12.70
N MET A 110 -4.88 1.65 12.12
CA MET A 110 -4.67 1.68 10.67
C MET A 110 -3.89 0.45 10.22
N ALA A 111 -2.81 0.09 10.94
CA ALA A 111 -2.04 -1.11 10.66
C ALA A 111 -2.94 -2.37 10.69
N ALA A 112 -3.84 -2.49 11.66
CA ALA A 112 -4.78 -3.61 11.77
C ALA A 112 -5.72 -3.71 10.55
N ARG A 113 -6.22 -2.57 10.06
CA ARG A 113 -7.07 -2.52 8.85
C ARG A 113 -6.32 -3.03 7.62
N TYR A 114 -5.08 -2.61 7.43
CA TYR A 114 -4.28 -3.05 6.29
C TYR A 114 -3.79 -4.50 6.43
N CYS A 115 -3.49 -4.99 7.65
CA CYS A 115 -3.28 -6.42 7.90
C CYS A 115 -4.49 -7.25 7.48
N LYS A 116 -5.70 -6.80 7.83
CA LYS A 116 -6.94 -7.46 7.42
C LYS A 116 -7.09 -7.46 5.90
N GLU A 117 -6.79 -6.34 5.23
CA GLU A 117 -6.88 -6.26 3.77
C GLU A 117 -5.86 -7.19 3.07
N ILE A 118 -4.63 -7.30 3.58
CA ILE A 118 -3.65 -8.29 3.09
C ILE A 118 -4.22 -9.70 3.22
N ALA A 119 -4.81 -10.03 4.37
CA ALA A 119 -5.40 -11.33 4.62
C ALA A 119 -6.55 -11.66 3.63
N GLU A 120 -7.38 -10.67 3.29
CA GLU A 120 -8.45 -10.81 2.29
C GLU A 120 -7.90 -11.03 0.86
N ILE A 121 -6.75 -10.42 0.53
CA ILE A 121 -6.04 -10.69 -0.74
C ILE A 121 -5.51 -12.13 -0.75
N CYS A 122 -4.86 -12.57 0.33
CA CYS A 122 -4.39 -13.95 0.47
C CYS A 122 -5.55 -14.97 0.41
N GLU A 123 -6.71 -14.67 1.01
CA GLU A 123 -7.93 -15.48 0.91
C GLU A 123 -8.37 -15.63 -0.55
N THR A 124 -8.37 -14.53 -1.31
CA THR A 124 -8.75 -14.53 -2.74
C THR A 124 -7.79 -15.38 -3.58
N GLU A 125 -6.50 -15.34 -3.27
CA GLU A 125 -5.46 -16.16 -3.92
C GLU A 125 -5.44 -17.62 -3.42
N GLN A 126 -6.38 -18.03 -2.57
CA GLN A 126 -6.45 -19.35 -1.92
C GLN A 126 -5.21 -19.72 -1.09
N ASN A 127 -4.42 -18.73 -0.68
CA ASN A 127 -3.30 -18.91 0.22
C ASN A 127 -3.79 -18.79 1.67
N LEU A 128 -4.48 -19.84 2.13
CA LEU A 128 -5.11 -19.86 3.46
C LEU A 128 -4.09 -19.77 4.59
N GLU A 129 -2.89 -20.36 4.43
CA GLU A 129 -1.82 -20.29 5.44
C GLU A 129 -1.41 -18.84 5.70
N GLN A 130 -1.13 -18.07 4.64
CA GLN A 130 -0.80 -16.65 4.77
C GLN A 130 -1.99 -15.82 5.26
N ALA A 131 -3.21 -16.12 4.77
CA ALA A 131 -4.41 -15.43 5.23
C ALA A 131 -4.60 -15.57 6.75
N ILE A 132 -4.38 -16.76 7.32
CA ILE A 132 -4.44 -17.00 8.76
C ILE A 132 -3.45 -16.12 9.52
N VAL A 133 -2.18 -16.10 9.11
CA VAL A 133 -1.13 -15.29 9.77
C VAL A 133 -1.51 -13.81 9.81
N TRP A 134 -2.02 -13.29 8.69
CA TRP A 134 -2.40 -11.88 8.59
C TRP A 134 -3.70 -11.54 9.32
N PHE A 135 -4.71 -12.42 9.30
CA PHE A 135 -5.93 -12.24 10.09
C PHE A 135 -5.64 -12.31 11.59
N ASP A 136 -4.75 -13.19 12.03
CA ASP A 136 -4.36 -13.31 13.43
C ASP A 136 -3.64 -12.04 13.91
N LYS A 137 -2.66 -11.56 13.14
CA LYS A 137 -1.99 -10.27 13.40
C LYS A 137 -2.97 -9.10 13.42
N ALA A 138 -3.95 -9.07 12.50
CA ALA A 138 -4.99 -8.04 12.50
C ALA A 138 -5.87 -8.13 13.76
N ALA A 139 -6.23 -9.34 14.20
CA ALA A 139 -7.03 -9.57 15.39
C ALA A 139 -6.33 -9.05 16.66
N ASP A 140 -5.04 -9.32 16.80
CA ASP A 140 -4.25 -8.87 17.94
C ASP A 140 -4.14 -7.35 18.00
N LEU A 141 -3.86 -6.70 16.86
CA LEU A 141 -3.81 -5.23 16.78
C LEU A 141 -5.17 -4.58 17.03
N PHE A 142 -6.27 -5.16 16.52
CA PHE A 142 -7.61 -4.67 16.85
C PHE A 142 -7.95 -4.87 18.32
N GLN A 143 -7.53 -5.98 18.92
CA GLN A 143 -7.75 -6.27 20.33
C GLN A 143 -6.99 -5.29 21.23
N SER A 144 -5.75 -4.92 20.88
CA SER A 144 -4.96 -3.95 21.64
C SER A 144 -5.58 -2.55 21.61
N GLU A 145 -6.26 -2.20 20.53
CA GLU A 145 -6.98 -0.92 20.35
C GLU A 145 -8.45 -0.99 20.84
N GLU A 146 -8.82 -2.06 21.56
CA GLU A 146 -10.17 -2.33 22.08
C GLU A 146 -11.28 -2.38 21.00
N VAL A 147 -10.91 -2.62 19.73
CA VAL A 147 -11.82 -2.79 18.59
C VAL A 147 -12.31 -4.24 18.52
N THR A 148 -13.08 -4.63 19.53
CA THR A 148 -13.49 -6.03 19.76
C THR A 148 -14.28 -6.65 18.61
N THR A 149 -15.17 -5.90 17.97
CA THR A 149 -15.96 -6.39 16.82
C THR A 149 -15.06 -6.83 15.67
N SER A 150 -14.09 -5.99 15.28
CA SER A 150 -13.18 -6.30 14.18
C SER A 150 -12.20 -7.41 14.55
N ALA A 151 -11.72 -7.45 15.80
CA ALA A 151 -10.89 -8.53 16.30
C ALA A 151 -11.62 -9.88 16.22
N ASN A 152 -12.88 -9.94 16.66
CA ASN A 152 -13.70 -11.16 16.62
C ASN A 152 -13.97 -11.61 15.19
N GLN A 153 -14.25 -10.69 14.26
CA GLN A 153 -14.40 -11.02 12.84
C GLN A 153 -13.13 -11.67 12.26
N CYS A 154 -11.95 -11.16 12.62
CA CYS A 154 -10.68 -11.74 12.16
C CYS A 154 -10.44 -13.12 12.78
N ARG A 155 -10.70 -13.31 14.08
CA ARG A 155 -10.58 -14.62 14.75
C ARG A 155 -11.51 -15.68 14.16
N LEU A 156 -12.74 -15.30 13.80
CA LEU A 156 -13.67 -16.23 13.13
C LEU A 156 -13.12 -16.72 11.79
N LYS A 157 -12.51 -15.83 11.01
CA LYS A 157 -11.83 -16.19 9.75
C LYS A 157 -10.64 -17.11 9.99
N VAL A 158 -9.79 -16.82 10.99
CA VAL A 158 -8.69 -17.71 11.38
C VAL A 158 -9.19 -19.11 11.71
N ALA A 159 -10.19 -19.23 12.58
CA ALA A 159 -10.74 -20.52 12.97
C ALA A 159 -11.35 -21.28 11.78
N GLN A 160 -12.05 -20.57 10.89
CA GLN A 160 -12.64 -21.14 9.68
C GLN A 160 -11.56 -21.73 8.75
N PHE A 161 -10.49 -20.98 8.48
CA PHE A 161 -9.44 -21.44 7.56
C PHE A 161 -8.54 -22.51 8.18
N ALA A 162 -8.25 -22.43 9.49
CA ALA A 162 -7.52 -23.48 10.19
C ALA A 162 -8.27 -24.82 10.10
N ALA A 163 -9.59 -24.83 10.35
CA ALA A 163 -10.41 -26.02 10.23
C ALA A 163 -10.46 -26.57 8.79
N GLN A 164 -10.36 -25.71 7.78
CA GLN A 164 -10.32 -26.12 6.36
C GLN A 164 -8.98 -26.75 5.97
N LEU A 165 -7.86 -26.32 6.57
CA LEU A 165 -6.53 -26.87 6.31
C LEU A 165 -6.28 -28.22 7.00
N GLU A 166 -7.02 -28.52 8.07
CA GLU A 166 -6.92 -29.79 8.80
C GLU A 166 -7.69 -30.96 8.15
N GLN A 167 -8.47 -30.71 7.09
CA GLN A 167 -9.25 -31.72 6.34
C GLN A 167 -8.51 -32.24 5.11
#